data_AF-A0A9R1WRM9-F1
#
_entry.id   AF-A0A9R1WRM9-F1
#
_cell.length_a   1.000
_cell.length_b   1.000
_cell.length_c   1.000
_cell.angle_alpha   90.00
_cell.angle_beta   90.00
_cell.angle_gamma   90.00
#
_symmetry.space_group_name_H-M   'P 1'
#
loop_
_entity.id
_entity.type
_entity.pdbx_description
1 polymer ?
#
loop_
_entity_poly.entity_id
_entity_poly.type
_entity_poly.pdbx_seq_one_letter_code
_entity_poly.pdbx_strand_id
1 'polypeptide(L)'
;MLMQKHIYLIVINLKKPAFEVINNGADDVDFDDKYGPFFKPLYLKEINHVKANEMADKNLTPIRLIMPWRTVYNKKDCGVFAMRHMESYFGEKGSKWKCGLPKEGTSQEKILEKLRMKYTTTILTSEINTKR
;
A
#
# COMPACT_ATOMS: atom_id res chain seq x y z
N MET A 1 23.85 9.25 -6.32
CA MET A 1 22.98 8.83 -5.20
C MET A 1 21.57 8.66 -5.77
N LEU A 2 21.12 7.42 -5.97
CA LEU A 2 19.74 7.18 -6.45
C LEU A 2 18.79 7.71 -5.38
N MET A 3 17.94 8.69 -5.74
CA MET A 3 16.83 9.08 -4.87
C MET A 3 16.01 7.82 -4.58
N GLN A 4 15.94 7.44 -3.31
CA GLN A 4 15.19 6.26 -2.89
C GLN A 4 13.70 6.53 -3.16
N LYS A 5 13.17 5.98 -4.25
CA LYS A 5 11.74 6.10 -4.58
C LYS A 5 10.95 5.33 -3.52
N HIS A 6 10.17 6.04 -2.73
CA HIS A 6 9.32 5.44 -1.70
C HIS A 6 8.10 4.77 -2.34
N ILE A 7 7.79 3.54 -1.92
CA ILE A 7 6.67 2.75 -2.45
C ILE A 7 5.52 2.74 -1.44
N TYR A 8 4.30 2.97 -1.91
CA TYR A 8 3.06 2.89 -1.15
C TYR A 8 1.91 2.41 -2.06
N LEU A 9 0.75 2.10 -1.49
CA LEU A 9 -0.41 1.66 -2.25
C LEU A 9 -1.50 2.73 -2.29
N ILE A 10 -2.15 2.85 -3.45
CA ILE A 10 -3.45 3.49 -3.60
C ILE A 10 -4.47 2.37 -3.82
N VAL A 11 -5.47 2.29 -2.95
CA VAL A 11 -6.53 1.29 -3.00
C VAL A 11 -7.84 1.97 -3.39
N ILE A 12 -8.51 1.41 -4.39
CA ILE A 12 -9.82 1.84 -4.86
C ILE A 12 -10.84 0.80 -4.40
N ASN A 13 -11.59 1.10 -3.35
CA ASN A 13 -12.60 0.18 -2.82
C ASN A 13 -13.93 0.38 -3.56
N LEU A 14 -14.22 -0.54 -4.48
CA LEU A 14 -15.42 -0.50 -5.31
C LEU A 14 -16.68 -1.03 -4.61
N LYS A 15 -16.53 -1.83 -3.53
CA LYS A 15 -17.66 -2.39 -2.77
C LYS A 15 -18.18 -1.39 -1.74
N LYS A 16 -17.26 -0.72 -1.04
CA LYS A 16 -17.50 0.40 -0.15
C LYS A 16 -16.76 1.59 -0.74
N PRO A 17 -17.39 2.37 -1.62
CA PRO A 17 -16.78 3.47 -2.36
C PRO A 17 -15.85 4.32 -1.49
N ALA A 18 -14.55 4.12 -1.67
CA ALA A 18 -13.51 4.81 -0.92
C ALA A 18 -12.19 4.78 -1.70
N PHE A 19 -11.38 5.79 -1.43
CA PHE A 19 -10.01 5.93 -1.90
C PHE A 19 -9.10 5.89 -0.68
N GLU A 20 -8.22 4.90 -0.60
CA GLU A 20 -7.40 4.65 0.58
C GLU A 20 -5.91 4.63 0.20
N VAL A 21 -5.09 5.34 0.96
CA VAL A 21 -3.62 5.27 0.88
C VAL A 21 -3.11 4.38 1.98
N ILE A 22 -2.32 3.38 1.60
CA ILE A 22 -1.60 2.51 2.52
C ILE A 22 -0.12 2.81 2.39
N ASN A 23 0.43 3.50 3.40
CA ASN A 23 1.83 3.89 3.45
C ASN A 23 2.46 3.45 4.79
N ASN A 24 3.58 2.74 4.74
CA ASN A 24 4.30 2.34 5.94
C ASN A 24 4.99 3.50 6.65
N GLY A 25 5.33 4.59 5.96
CA GLY A 25 5.93 5.77 6.61
C GLY A 25 4.99 6.36 7.65
N ALA A 26 5.51 6.72 8.81
CA ALA A 26 4.81 7.44 9.88
C ALA A 26 5.05 8.96 9.79
N ASP A 27 5.53 9.48 8.67
CA ASP A 27 5.72 10.92 8.47
C ASP A 27 4.40 11.69 8.50
N ASP A 28 4.46 12.93 9.00
CA ASP A 28 3.34 13.87 9.11
C ASP A 28 3.30 14.85 7.92
N VAL A 29 3.70 14.36 6.74
CA VAL A 29 3.59 15.16 5.51
C VAL A 29 2.11 15.36 5.17
N ASP A 30 1.78 16.57 4.72
CA ASP A 30 0.46 16.91 4.22
C ASP A 30 -0.02 15.90 3.16
N PHE A 31 -1.31 15.58 3.22
CA PHE A 31 -1.87 14.55 2.36
C PHE A 31 -1.89 14.99 0.89
N ASP A 32 -2.32 16.21 0.62
CA ASP A 32 -2.49 16.71 -0.74
C ASP A 32 -1.13 16.92 -1.39
N ASP A 33 -0.15 17.43 -0.64
CA ASP A 33 1.22 17.58 -1.13
C ASP A 33 1.84 16.24 -1.56
N LYS A 34 1.57 15.17 -0.80
CA LYS A 34 2.22 13.86 -1.00
C LYS A 34 1.46 12.93 -1.95
N TYR A 35 0.13 12.93 -1.88
CA TYR A 35 -0.71 11.95 -2.57
C TYR A 35 -1.70 12.59 -3.55
N GLY A 36 -2.07 13.87 -3.35
CA GLY A 36 -3.04 14.60 -4.17
C GLY A 36 -2.80 14.47 -5.68
N PRO A 37 -1.57 14.68 -6.19
CA PRO A 37 -1.27 14.55 -7.63
C PRO A 37 -1.57 13.18 -8.25
N PHE A 38 -1.63 12.13 -7.43
CA PHE A 38 -1.79 10.74 -7.87
C PHE A 38 -3.23 10.24 -7.74
N PHE A 39 -4.10 10.96 -7.02
CA PHE A 39 -5.52 10.63 -6.96
C PHE A 39 -6.24 11.16 -8.18
N LYS A 40 -6.41 10.28 -9.16
CA LYS A 40 -7.27 10.52 -10.30
C LYS A 40 -8.45 9.54 -10.26
N PRO A 41 -9.66 9.98 -9.90
CA PRO A 41 -10.91 9.28 -10.23
C PRO A 41 -10.98 8.94 -11.73
N LEU A 42 -10.19 9.65 -12.55
CA LEU A 42 -9.97 9.42 -13.96
C LEU A 42 -9.49 8.01 -14.30
N TYR A 43 -8.72 7.31 -13.46
CA TYR A 43 -8.25 5.95 -13.81
C TYR A 43 -9.43 5.01 -14.10
N LEU A 44 -10.49 5.05 -13.29
CA LEU A 44 -11.68 4.25 -13.53
C LEU A 44 -12.43 4.67 -14.80
N LYS A 45 -12.39 5.96 -15.15
CA LYS A 45 -12.96 6.47 -16.42
C LYS A 45 -12.12 6.02 -17.62
N GLU A 46 -10.79 6.08 -17.52
CA GLU A 46 -9.84 5.66 -18.57
C GLU A 46 -10.02 4.18 -18.94
N ILE A 47 -10.29 3.32 -17.96
CA ILE A 47 -10.56 1.89 -18.19
C ILE A 47 -12.04 1.59 -18.45
N ASN A 48 -12.90 2.60 -18.62
CA ASN A 48 -14.36 2.46 -18.80
C ASN A 48 -15.04 1.57 -17.74
N HIS A 49 -14.61 1.67 -16.48
CA HIS A 49 -15.17 0.87 -15.40
C HIS A 49 -16.61 1.31 -15.08
N VAL A 50 -17.54 0.35 -14.94
CA VAL A 50 -18.98 0.62 -14.71
C VAL A 50 -19.29 1.47 -13.48
N LYS A 51 -18.38 1.48 -12.49
CA LYS A 51 -18.48 2.30 -11.27
C LYS A 51 -17.82 3.67 -11.34
N ALA A 52 -17.26 4.07 -12.48
CA ALA A 52 -16.48 5.30 -12.58
C ALA A 52 -17.31 6.56 -12.23
N ASN A 53 -18.56 6.62 -12.71
CA ASN A 53 -19.47 7.74 -12.40
C ASN A 53 -19.88 7.72 -10.92
N GLU A 54 -20.28 6.55 -10.40
CA GLU A 54 -20.61 6.39 -8.97
C GLU A 54 -19.47 6.87 -8.05
N MET A 55 -18.22 6.54 -8.39
CA MET A 55 -17.05 6.93 -7.62
C MET A 55 -16.71 8.43 -7.75
N ALA A 56 -17.03 9.05 -8.89
CA ALA A 56 -16.80 10.48 -9.13
C ALA A 56 -17.85 11.37 -8.45
N ASP A 57 -19.12 10.96 -8.48
CA ASP A 57 -20.25 11.77 -7.98
C ASP A 57 -20.31 11.83 -6.45
N LYS A 58 -19.66 10.88 -5.77
CA LYS A 58 -19.72 10.73 -4.31
C LYS A 58 -18.84 11.71 -3.51
N ASN A 59 -18.15 12.65 -4.16
CA ASN A 59 -17.20 13.57 -3.50
C ASN A 59 -16.28 12.85 -2.49
N LEU A 60 -15.77 11.67 -2.89
CA LEU A 60 -14.99 10.82 -1.99
C LEU A 60 -13.64 11.48 -1.70
N THR A 61 -13.42 11.88 -0.45
CA THR A 61 -12.11 12.33 0.02
C THR A 61 -11.19 11.13 0.23
N PRO A 62 -10.04 11.06 -0.44
CA PRO A 62 -9.05 10.04 -0.16
C PRO A 62 -8.55 10.09 1.28
N ILE A 63 -8.35 8.93 1.90
CA ILE A 63 -7.87 8.83 3.29
C ILE A 63 -6.57 8.04 3.37
N ARG A 64 -5.63 8.48 4.20
CA ARG A 64 -4.47 7.68 4.56
C ARG A 64 -4.79 6.81 5.76
N LEU A 65 -4.63 5.49 5.62
CA LEU A 65 -4.85 4.57 6.73
C LEU A 65 -3.76 4.75 7.80
N ILE A 66 -4.21 4.86 9.05
CA ILE A 66 -3.33 4.90 10.22
C ILE A 66 -3.21 3.49 10.77
N MET A 67 -2.03 2.90 10.62
CA MET A 67 -1.72 1.53 11.05
C MET A 67 -0.72 1.54 12.21
N PRO A 68 -0.81 0.59 13.17
CA PRO A 68 0.05 0.58 14.35
C PRO A 68 1.50 0.16 14.06
N TRP A 69 1.79 -0.46 12.90
CA TRP A 69 3.13 -0.91 12.50
C TRP A 69 3.87 0.06 11.57
N ARG A 70 3.38 1.30 11.39
CA ARG A 70 4.08 2.31 10.61
C ARG A 70 5.46 2.63 11.19
N THR A 71 6.36 3.10 10.35
CA THR A 71 7.78 3.29 10.64
C THR A 71 8.21 4.75 10.46
N VAL A 72 8.93 5.28 11.44
CA VAL A 72 9.60 6.57 11.36
C VAL A 72 10.98 6.39 10.71
N TYR A 73 11.72 5.36 11.14
CA TYR A 73 13.13 5.19 10.83
C TYR A 73 13.39 4.23 9.67
N ASN A 74 12.55 3.20 9.51
CA ASN A 74 12.71 2.29 8.37
C ASN A 74 12.32 2.97 7.05
N LYS A 75 13.32 3.28 6.23
CA LYS A 75 13.15 3.82 4.86
C LYS A 75 13.44 2.80 3.75
N LYS A 76 14.02 1.65 4.08
CA LYS A 76 14.54 0.67 3.10
C LYS A 76 13.55 -0.42 2.71
N ASP A 77 12.52 -0.66 3.53
CA ASP A 77 11.63 -1.82 3.36
C ASP A 77 10.25 -1.49 2.77
N CYS A 78 10.06 -0.29 2.20
CA CYS A 78 8.77 0.15 1.66
C CYS A 78 8.15 -0.85 0.66
N GLY A 79 8.96 -1.48 -0.19
CA GLY A 79 8.49 -2.54 -1.09
C GLY A 79 8.01 -3.81 -0.38
N VAL A 80 8.68 -4.23 0.71
CA VAL A 80 8.27 -5.39 1.53
C VAL A 80 6.97 -5.09 2.26
N PHE A 81 6.82 -3.88 2.80
CA PHE A 81 5.55 -3.40 3.36
C PHE A 81 4.44 -3.43 2.31
N ALA A 82 4.65 -2.85 1.12
CA ALA A 82 3.66 -2.82 0.06
C ALA A 82 3.20 -4.24 -0.35
N MET A 83 4.12 -5.18 -0.54
CA MET A 83 3.76 -6.58 -0.83
C MET A 83 2.98 -7.23 0.32
N ARG A 84 3.38 -7.01 1.58
CA ARG A 84 2.65 -7.55 2.74
C ARG A 84 1.27 -6.94 2.89
N HIS A 85 1.13 -5.67 2.57
CA HIS A 85 -0.14 -4.96 2.57
C HIS A 85 -1.07 -5.51 1.49
N MET A 86 -0.57 -5.71 0.27
CA MET A 86 -1.34 -6.37 -0.80
C MET A 86 -1.75 -7.80 -0.44
N GLU A 87 -0.91 -8.57 0.26
CA GLU A 87 -1.23 -9.95 0.67
C GLU A 87 -2.33 -10.03 1.74
N SER A 88 -2.48 -8.99 2.57
CA SER A 88 -3.28 -9.08 3.81
C SER A 88 -4.40 -8.05 3.95
N TYR A 89 -4.51 -7.08 3.05
CA TYR A 89 -5.53 -6.04 3.11
C TYR A 89 -6.80 -6.43 2.34
N PHE A 90 -7.94 -6.48 3.02
CA PHE A 90 -9.24 -6.82 2.43
C PHE A 90 -10.33 -5.77 2.72
N GLY A 91 -9.92 -4.51 2.99
CA GLY A 91 -10.84 -3.41 3.26
C GLY A 91 -11.17 -3.19 4.73
N GLU A 92 -10.39 -3.78 5.65
CA GLU A 92 -10.52 -3.52 7.08
C GLU A 92 -10.02 -2.12 7.46
N LYS A 93 -10.62 -1.51 8.49
CA LYS A 93 -10.09 -0.28 9.08
C LYS A 93 -8.68 -0.52 9.61
N GLY A 94 -7.78 0.46 9.46
CA GLY A 94 -6.35 0.33 9.83
C GLY A 94 -6.09 -0.15 11.27
N SER A 95 -6.95 0.20 12.23
CA SER A 95 -6.84 -0.26 13.63
C SER A 95 -7.29 -1.70 13.87
N LYS A 96 -8.14 -2.26 13.00
CA LYS A 96 -8.64 -3.65 13.07
C LYS A 96 -7.89 -4.60 12.15
N TRP A 97 -7.18 -4.06 11.17
CA TRP A 97 -6.41 -4.82 10.21
C TRP A 97 -5.23 -5.53 10.90
N LYS A 98 -5.16 -6.86 10.74
CA LYS A 98 -4.07 -7.69 11.27
C LYS A 98 -3.13 -8.12 10.16
N CYS A 99 -2.22 -7.23 9.75
CA CYS A 99 -1.23 -7.60 8.73
C CYS A 99 -0.08 -8.48 9.28
N GLY A 100 -0.04 -8.75 10.59
CA GLY A 100 1.00 -9.59 11.22
C GLY A 100 2.35 -8.89 11.44
N LEU A 101 2.45 -7.59 11.17
CA LEU A 101 3.62 -6.78 11.54
C LEU A 101 3.43 -6.18 12.95
N PRO A 102 4.42 -6.29 13.85
CA PRO A 102 4.41 -5.58 15.12
C PRO A 102 4.78 -4.10 14.92
N LYS A 103 4.77 -3.31 15.99
CA LYS A 103 5.31 -1.94 16.01
C LYS A 103 6.78 -1.92 15.57
N GLU A 104 7.22 -0.77 15.04
CA GLU A 104 8.63 -0.58 14.63
C GLU A 104 9.60 -0.97 15.75
N GLY A 105 10.62 -1.75 15.40
CA GLY A 105 11.62 -2.30 16.32
C GLY A 105 12.14 -3.67 15.87
N THR A 106 13.00 -4.28 16.69
CA THR A 106 13.74 -5.51 16.33
C THR A 106 12.84 -6.68 15.92
N SER A 107 11.68 -6.85 16.55
CA SER A 107 10.73 -7.90 16.16
C SER A 107 10.15 -7.67 14.76
N GLN A 108 9.89 -6.40 14.40
CA GLN A 108 9.42 -6.04 13.06
C GLN A 108 10.52 -6.29 12.04
N GLU A 109 11.76 -5.90 12.33
CA GLU A 109 12.92 -6.10 11.44
C GLU A 109 13.12 -7.58 11.09
N LYS A 110 13.06 -8.47 12.10
CA LYS A 110 13.16 -9.92 11.89
C LYS A 110 12.03 -10.47 11.01
N ILE A 111 10.81 -9.94 11.14
CA ILE A 111 9.69 -10.36 10.30
C ILE A 111 9.85 -9.82 8.88
N LEU A 112 10.27 -8.57 8.72
CA LEU A 112 10.54 -7.96 7.42
C LEU A 112 11.65 -8.70 6.67
N GLU A 113 12.70 -9.15 7.36
CA GLU A 113 13.75 -9.97 6.77
C GLU A 113 13.22 -11.32 6.24
N LYS A 114 12.41 -12.01 7.04
CA LYS A 114 11.75 -13.26 6.61
C LYS A 114 10.82 -13.03 5.41
N LEU A 115 10.05 -11.93 5.42
CA LEU A 115 9.19 -11.57 4.30
C LEU A 115 10.01 -11.24 3.05
N ARG A 116 11.15 -10.55 3.19
CA ARG A 116 12.07 -10.27 2.08
C ARG A 116 12.55 -11.58 1.46
N MET A 117 13.00 -12.54 2.27
CA MET A 117 13.41 -13.86 1.77
C MET A 117 12.24 -14.60 1.09
N LYS A 118 11.05 -14.60 1.70
CA LYS A 118 9.84 -15.22 1.14
C LYS A 118 9.51 -14.65 -0.23
N TYR A 119 9.41 -13.32 -0.34
CA TYR A 119 9.02 -12.66 -1.58
C TYR A 119 10.08 -12.81 -2.67
N THR A 120 11.37 -12.65 -2.34
CA THR A 120 12.46 -12.87 -3.29
C THR A 120 12.45 -14.31 -3.81
N THR A 121 12.32 -15.30 -2.92
CA THR A 121 12.25 -16.71 -3.33
C THR A 121 11.06 -16.94 -4.24
N THR A 122 9.87 -16.46 -3.85
CA THR A 122 8.63 -16.60 -4.65
C THR A 122 8.77 -15.98 -6.04
N ILE A 123 9.37 -14.79 -6.14
CA ILE A 123 9.60 -14.12 -7.42
C ILE A 123 10.59 -14.93 -8.25
N LEU A 124 11.73 -15.35 -7.69
CA LEU A 124 12.77 -16.07 -8.42
C LEU A 124 12.30 -17.45 -8.91
N THR A 125 11.54 -18.17 -8.10
CA THR A 125 11.05 -19.53 -8.40
C THR A 125 9.69 -19.54 -9.09
N SER A 126 9.16 -18.38 -9.50
CA SER A 126 7.88 -18.29 -10.19
C SER A 126 7.93 -19.05 -11.52
N GLU A 127 6.89 -19.84 -11.81
CA GLU A 127 6.74 -20.55 -13.08
C GLU A 127 6.75 -19.61 -14.30
N ILE A 128 6.41 -18.33 -14.11
CA ILE A 128 6.50 -17.33 -15.19
C ILE A 128 7.95 -17.17 -15.68
N ASN A 129 8.94 -17.36 -14.80
CA ASN A 129 10.35 -17.27 -15.15
C ASN A 129 10.88 -18.50 -15.90
N THR A 130 10.12 -19.60 -15.96
CA THR A 130 10.54 -20.82 -16.67
C THR A 130 10.17 -20.78 -18.15
N LYS A 131 9.29 -19.85 -18.55
CA LYS A 131 8.94 -19.62 -19.95
C LYS A 131 9.99 -18.70 -20.59
N ARG A 132 10.80 -19.26 -21.48
CA ARG A 132 11.71 -18.54 -22.38
C ARG A 132 11.01 -18.09 -23.65
#